data_AF-A0AAE2D844-F1
#
_entry.id   AF-A0AAE2D844-F1
#
_cell.length_a   1.000
_cell.length_b   1.000
_cell.length_c   1.000
_cell.angle_alpha   90.00
_cell.angle_beta   90.00
_cell.angle_gamma   90.00
#
_symmetry.space_group_name_H-M   'P 1'
#
loop_
_entity.id
_entity.type
_entity.pdbx_description
1 polymer ?
#
loop_
_entity_poly.entity_id
_entity_poly.type
_entity_poly.pdbx_seq_one_letter_code
_entity_poly.pdbx_strand_id
1 'polypeptide(L)'
;MKEYDKRNKEIESFRNCIEQAKMLNAELSKKKITEFKTYQEKIFKELQETTDIIKAEDDILDYNENVQQLWSELMRNESVLVEQIDELINEFELNLNDMINAFIENVEGHFTECRELQTQYHERLTDLCPSILERFLRSDFQSEPSDALIAIFIDKESVTNALTASNDAHLLKIDDFADKISEKAKKWIRETINSIYSGEKYSRNRARVMEINHFIDALRNDVENLDIPALSES
;
A
#
# COMPACT_ATOMS: atom_id res chain seq x y z
N MET A 1 1.30 -20.35 -5.57
CA MET A 1 2.52 -20.35 -4.73
C MET A 1 3.57 -19.42 -5.31
N LYS A 2 4.03 -19.62 -6.55
CA LYS A 2 5.03 -18.74 -7.21
C LYS A 2 4.68 -17.24 -7.22
N GLU A 3 3.46 -16.85 -7.64
CA GLU A 3 3.06 -15.43 -7.70
C GLU A 3 2.93 -14.79 -6.31
N TYR A 4 2.51 -15.56 -5.31
CA TYR A 4 2.46 -15.11 -3.92
C TYR A 4 3.87 -14.83 -3.39
N ASP A 5 4.82 -15.73 -3.65
CA ASP A 5 6.21 -15.58 -3.21
C ASP A 5 6.90 -14.39 -3.90
N LYS A 6 6.67 -14.20 -5.21
CA LYS A 6 7.17 -13.04 -5.96
C LYS A 6 6.67 -11.72 -5.36
N ARG A 7 5.36 -11.62 -5.13
CA ARG A 7 4.74 -10.43 -4.53
C ARG A 7 5.28 -10.13 -3.14
N ASN A 8 5.47 -11.15 -2.31
CA ASN A 8 6.02 -10.96 -0.97
C ASN A 8 7.48 -10.47 -1.00
N LYS A 9 8.29 -10.99 -1.94
CA LYS A 9 9.66 -10.50 -2.15
C LYS A 9 9.69 -9.03 -2.58
N GLU A 10 8.77 -8.63 -3.47
CA GLU A 10 8.64 -7.23 -3.89
C GLU A 10 8.30 -6.30 -2.72
N ILE A 11 7.33 -6.71 -1.90
CA ILE A 11 6.94 -5.97 -0.68
C ILE A 11 8.12 -5.86 0.30
N GLU A 12 8.88 -6.94 0.49
CA GLU A 12 10.05 -6.94 1.37
C GLU A 12 11.17 -6.05 0.83
N SER A 13 11.45 -6.13 -0.47
CA SER A 13 12.44 -5.29 -1.15
C SER A 13 12.11 -3.80 -1.00
N PHE A 14 10.87 -3.41 -1.32
CA PHE A 14 10.37 -2.05 -1.16
C PHE A 14 10.54 -1.54 0.28
N ARG A 15 10.13 -2.33 1.28
CA ARG A 15 10.28 -1.96 2.70
C ARG A 15 11.73 -1.74 3.08
N ASN A 16 12.63 -2.62 2.63
CA ASN A 16 14.05 -2.49 2.90
C ASN A 16 14.63 -1.21 2.28
N CYS A 17 14.25 -0.85 1.05
CA CYS A 17 14.68 0.39 0.40
C CYS A 17 14.19 1.63 1.16
N ILE A 18 12.93 1.64 1.59
CA ILE A 18 12.36 2.74 2.38
C ILE A 18 13.10 2.91 3.71
N GLU A 19 13.36 1.82 4.43
CA GLU A 19 14.07 1.88 5.71
C GLU A 19 15.52 2.34 5.54
N GLN A 20 16.21 1.89 4.49
CA GLN A 20 17.56 2.37 4.17
C GLN A 20 17.59 3.87 3.86
N ALA A 21 16.65 4.38 3.08
CA ALA A 21 16.53 5.80 2.77
C ALA A 21 16.29 6.63 4.05
N LYS A 22 15.39 6.17 4.93
CA LYS A 22 15.15 6.80 6.23
C LYS A 22 16.38 6.80 7.13
N MET A 23 17.10 5.67 7.20
CA MET A 23 18.32 5.54 8.01
C MET A 23 19.38 6.52 7.54
N LEU A 24 19.65 6.59 6.23
CA LEU A 24 20.62 7.52 5.67
C LEU A 24 20.26 8.98 5.99
N ASN A 25 18.99 9.36 5.83
CA ASN A 25 18.53 10.70 6.17
C ASN A 25 18.68 11.01 7.67
N ALA A 26 18.41 10.03 8.54
CA ALA A 26 18.58 10.17 9.98
C ALA A 26 20.04 10.37 10.36
N GLU A 27 20.97 9.64 9.73
CA GLU A 27 22.41 9.80 9.93
C GLU A 27 22.90 11.19 9.50
N LEU A 28 22.47 11.66 8.32
CA LEU A 28 22.79 13.01 7.83
C LEU A 28 22.27 14.10 8.78
N SER A 29 21.01 13.98 9.22
CA SER A 29 20.38 14.93 10.14
C SER A 29 21.09 14.93 11.51
N LYS A 30 21.40 13.75 12.04
CA LYS A 30 22.12 13.61 13.32
C LYS A 30 23.50 14.26 13.28
N LYS A 31 24.23 14.08 12.17
CA LYS A 31 25.53 14.73 11.99
C LYS A 31 25.42 16.25 12.06
N LYS A 32 24.47 16.84 11.32
CA LYS A 32 24.24 18.29 11.32
C LYS A 32 23.84 18.83 12.69
N ILE A 33 22.95 18.13 13.40
CA ILE A 33 22.56 18.50 14.76
C ILE A 33 23.75 18.43 15.71
N THR A 34 24.60 17.41 15.61
CA THR A 34 25.77 17.25 16.48
C THR A 34 26.82 18.35 16.24
N GLU A 35 27.08 18.68 14.98
CA GLU A 35 27.96 19.79 14.60
C GLU A 35 27.43 21.11 15.18
N PHE A 36 26.14 21.38 15.02
CA PHE A 36 25.52 22.58 15.57
C PHE A 36 25.56 22.62 17.11
N LYS A 37 25.26 21.51 17.79
CA LYS A 37 25.29 21.46 19.27
C LYS A 37 26.69 21.74 19.82
N THR A 38 27.73 21.26 19.15
CA THR A 38 29.13 21.56 19.49
C THR A 38 29.42 23.06 19.34
N TYR A 39 28.93 23.69 18.27
CA TYR A 39 29.02 25.13 18.07
C TYR A 39 28.24 25.92 19.14
N GLN A 40 27.00 25.50 19.44
CA GLN A 40 26.16 26.12 20.47
C GLN A 40 26.85 26.14 21.83
N GLU A 41 27.41 25.02 22.29
CA GLU A 41 28.12 24.93 23.57
C GLU A 41 29.29 25.94 23.65
N LYS A 42 30.02 26.11 22.54
CA LYS A 42 31.13 27.07 22.47
C LYS A 42 30.62 28.51 22.57
N ILE A 43 29.66 28.89 21.74
CA ILE A 43 29.12 30.26 21.71
C ILE A 43 28.45 30.63 23.03
N PHE A 44 27.70 29.72 23.64
CA PHE A 44 27.02 29.99 24.90
C PHE A 44 28.03 30.27 26.03
N LYS A 45 29.14 29.53 26.06
CA LYS A 45 30.23 29.81 27.00
C LYS A 45 30.85 31.19 26.75
N GLU A 46 31.11 31.53 25.48
CA GLU A 46 31.67 32.83 25.11
C GLU A 46 30.73 33.99 25.48
N LEU A 47 29.43 33.84 25.27
CA LEU A 47 28.40 34.83 25.64
C LEU A 47 28.30 35.02 27.16
N GLN A 48 28.37 33.94 27.95
CA GLN A 48 28.34 34.00 29.41
C GLN A 48 29.59 34.66 30.03
N GLU A 49 30.73 34.60 29.34
CA GLU A 49 31.99 35.19 29.79
C GLU A 49 32.22 36.61 29.24
N THR A 50 31.46 37.02 28.22
CA THR A 50 31.62 38.30 27.53
C THR A 50 30.98 39.44 28.33
N THR A 51 31.71 40.56 28.46
CA THR A 51 31.22 41.84 29.03
C THR A 51 31.09 42.93 27.96
N ASP A 52 31.43 42.63 26.71
CA ASP A 52 31.33 43.55 25.57
C ASP A 52 29.96 43.39 24.91
N ILE A 53 29.12 44.43 25.02
CA ILE A 53 27.76 44.46 24.49
C ILE A 53 27.75 44.25 22.98
N ILE A 54 28.64 44.93 22.24
CA ILE A 54 28.64 44.88 20.76
C ILE A 54 28.98 43.47 20.31
N LYS A 55 29.98 42.86 20.95
CA LYS A 55 30.35 41.47 20.65
C LYS A 55 29.21 40.50 21.00
N ALA A 56 28.55 40.69 22.13
CA ALA A 56 27.43 39.83 22.52
C ALA A 56 26.25 39.92 21.53
N GLU A 57 25.91 41.13 21.05
CA GLU A 57 24.89 41.31 20.02
C GLU A 57 25.27 40.63 18.69
N ASP A 58 26.53 40.76 18.26
CA ASP A 58 27.06 40.12 17.04
C ASP A 58 27.02 38.58 17.14
N ASP A 59 27.51 38.02 18.25
CA ASP A 59 27.50 36.57 18.52
C ASP A 59 26.06 36.00 18.57
N ILE A 60 25.07 36.76 19.07
CA ILE A 60 23.64 36.37 19.07
C ILE A 60 23.07 36.40 17.65
N LEU A 61 23.42 37.40 16.84
CA LEU A 61 23.00 37.47 15.44
C LEU A 61 23.55 36.28 14.66
N ASP A 62 24.84 36.02 14.77
CA ASP A 62 25.52 34.87 14.15
C ASP A 62 24.90 33.54 14.60
N TYR A 63 24.60 33.39 15.89
CA TYR A 63 23.92 32.19 16.40
C TYR A 63 22.56 31.98 15.73
N ASN A 64 21.73 33.03 15.66
CA ASN A 64 20.41 32.96 15.04
C ASN A 64 20.46 32.64 13.53
N GLU A 65 21.46 33.19 12.83
CA GLU A 65 21.72 32.83 11.42
C GLU A 65 22.09 31.34 11.28
N ASN A 66 22.96 30.83 12.15
CA ASN A 66 23.33 29.41 12.16
C ASN A 66 22.15 28.49 12.51
N VAL A 67 21.24 28.90 13.42
CA VAL A 67 19.99 28.18 13.71
C VAL A 67 19.11 28.13 12.45
N GLN A 68 18.97 29.25 11.75
CA GLN A 68 18.18 29.31 10.51
C GLN A 68 18.81 28.47 9.39
N GLN A 69 20.14 28.42 9.30
CA GLN A 69 20.84 27.54 8.38
C GLN A 69 20.59 26.07 8.72
N LEU A 70 20.68 25.68 9.99
CA LEU A 70 20.38 24.31 10.42
C LEU A 70 18.95 23.89 10.06
N TRP A 71 17.96 24.76 10.33
CA TRP A 71 16.57 24.51 9.91
C TRP A 71 16.48 24.27 8.40
N SER A 72 17.13 25.11 7.61
CA SER A 72 17.13 25.03 6.15
C SER A 72 17.75 23.72 5.67
N GLU A 73 18.86 23.29 6.28
CA GLU A 73 19.51 22.02 5.94
C GLU A 73 18.66 20.80 6.31
N LEU A 74 18.05 20.79 7.49
CA LEU A 74 17.17 19.69 7.94
C LEU A 74 15.90 19.59 7.07
N MET A 75 15.28 20.72 6.76
CA MET A 75 14.12 20.78 5.85
C MET A 75 14.48 20.33 4.44
N ARG A 76 15.66 20.72 3.93
CA ARG A 76 16.15 20.26 2.62
C ARG A 76 16.36 18.75 2.61
N ASN A 77 17.01 18.19 3.64
CA ASN A 77 17.21 16.75 3.75
C ASN A 77 15.87 15.99 3.77
N GLU A 78 14.89 16.49 4.52
CA GLU A 78 13.55 15.92 4.56
C GLU A 78 12.82 16.03 3.21
N SER A 79 12.96 17.14 2.48
CA SER A 79 12.40 17.32 1.14
C SER A 79 12.96 16.27 0.16
N VAL A 80 14.28 16.07 0.17
CA VAL A 80 14.95 15.07 -0.67
C VAL A 80 14.47 13.66 -0.31
N LEU A 81 14.32 13.34 0.98
CA LEU A 81 13.78 12.04 1.40
C LEU A 81 12.33 11.84 0.96
N VAL A 82 11.50 12.89 0.95
CA VAL A 82 10.12 12.80 0.44
C VAL A 82 10.10 12.49 -1.05
N GLU A 83 10.94 13.15 -1.84
CA GLU A 83 11.08 12.89 -3.28
C GLU A 83 11.54 11.44 -3.53
N GLN A 84 12.58 10.99 -2.82
CA GLN A 84 13.08 9.61 -2.94
C GLN A 84 12.00 8.58 -2.55
N ILE A 85 11.26 8.81 -1.47
CA ILE A 85 10.17 7.92 -1.07
C ILE A 85 9.05 7.92 -2.12
N ASP A 86 8.75 9.05 -2.75
CA ASP A 86 7.75 9.12 -3.81
C ASP A 86 8.17 8.30 -5.04
N GLU A 87 9.42 8.39 -5.46
CA GLU A 87 9.97 7.57 -6.55
C GLU A 87 9.88 6.08 -6.24
N LEU A 88 10.28 5.68 -5.02
CA LEU A 88 10.19 4.28 -4.57
C LEU A 88 8.75 3.76 -4.54
N ILE A 89 7.78 4.59 -4.10
CA ILE A 89 6.37 4.21 -4.09
C ILE A 89 5.84 4.05 -5.53
N ASN A 90 6.21 4.95 -6.45
CA ASN A 90 5.80 4.87 -7.84
C ASN A 90 6.34 3.60 -8.53
N GLU A 91 7.61 3.28 -8.33
CA GLU A 91 8.20 2.05 -8.87
C GLU A 91 7.52 0.80 -8.30
N PHE A 92 7.32 0.77 -6.98
CA PHE A 92 6.62 -0.33 -6.31
C PHE A 92 5.18 -0.47 -6.81
N GLU A 93 4.47 0.64 -7.03
CA GLU A 93 3.11 0.64 -7.56
C GLU A 93 3.06 0.04 -8.96
N LEU A 94 3.98 0.41 -9.85
CA LEU A 94 4.08 -0.17 -11.19
C LEU A 94 4.33 -1.68 -11.13
N ASN A 95 5.34 -2.10 -10.38
CA ASN A 95 5.69 -3.52 -10.24
C ASN A 95 4.53 -4.33 -9.66
N LEU A 96 3.85 -3.79 -8.64
CA LEU A 96 2.74 -4.48 -8.00
C LEU A 96 1.52 -4.57 -8.92
N ASN A 97 1.24 -3.53 -9.72
CA ASN A 97 0.18 -3.56 -10.72
C ASN A 97 0.45 -4.64 -11.77
N ASP A 98 1.67 -4.74 -12.27
CA ASP A 98 2.04 -5.78 -13.25
C ASP A 98 1.87 -7.19 -12.67
N MET A 99 2.29 -7.42 -11.42
CA MET A 99 2.10 -8.71 -10.75
C MET A 99 0.62 -9.06 -10.54
N ILE A 100 -0.22 -8.07 -10.17
CA ILE A 100 -1.65 -8.29 -9.96
C ILE A 100 -2.39 -8.49 -11.27
N ASN A 101 -2.03 -7.77 -12.34
CA ASN A 101 -2.60 -7.96 -13.66
C ASN A 101 -2.28 -9.36 -14.20
N ALA A 102 -1.02 -9.80 -14.10
CA ALA A 102 -0.64 -11.17 -14.48
C ALA A 102 -1.39 -12.24 -13.67
N PHE A 103 -1.62 -11.99 -12.37
CA PHE A 103 -2.45 -12.87 -11.55
C PHE A 103 -3.90 -12.93 -12.05
N ILE A 104 -4.50 -11.79 -12.38
CA ILE A 104 -5.88 -11.71 -12.89
C ILE A 104 -5.99 -12.41 -14.25
N GLU A 105 -5.05 -12.19 -15.16
CA GLU A 105 -5.00 -12.89 -16.46
C GLU A 105 -4.94 -14.42 -16.28
N ASN A 106 -4.13 -14.90 -15.35
CA ASN A 106 -4.07 -16.33 -15.05
C ASN A 106 -5.38 -16.86 -14.45
N VAL A 107 -6.04 -16.07 -13.60
CA VAL A 107 -7.38 -16.39 -13.08
C VAL A 107 -8.37 -16.50 -14.24
N GLU A 108 -8.44 -15.50 -15.12
CA GLU A 108 -9.33 -15.51 -16.30
C GLU A 108 -9.09 -16.72 -17.22
N GLY A 109 -7.83 -17.13 -17.40
CA GLY A 109 -7.46 -18.36 -18.09
C GLY A 109 -8.09 -19.62 -17.47
N HIS A 110 -7.97 -19.79 -16.15
CA HIS A 110 -8.59 -20.92 -15.44
C HIS A 110 -10.12 -20.90 -15.52
N PHE A 111 -10.75 -19.72 -15.42
CA PHE A 111 -12.21 -19.61 -15.53
C PHE A 111 -12.71 -19.87 -16.95
N THR A 112 -11.90 -19.60 -17.97
CA THR A 112 -12.18 -20.01 -19.35
C THR A 112 -12.22 -21.54 -19.46
N GLU A 113 -11.23 -22.23 -18.89
CA GLU A 113 -11.21 -23.70 -18.84
C GLU A 113 -12.42 -24.26 -18.07
N CYS A 114 -12.82 -23.62 -16.96
CA CYS A 114 -14.04 -24.00 -16.24
C CYS A 114 -15.31 -23.86 -17.08
N ARG A 115 -15.45 -22.78 -17.86
CA ARG A 115 -16.58 -22.60 -18.77
C ARG A 115 -16.60 -23.67 -19.86
N GLU A 116 -15.45 -24.00 -20.45
CA GLU A 116 -15.35 -25.06 -21.46
C GLU A 116 -15.75 -26.43 -20.89
N LEU A 117 -15.30 -26.77 -19.68
CA LEU A 117 -15.69 -28.00 -19.00
C LEU A 117 -17.18 -28.04 -18.69
N GLN A 118 -17.77 -26.92 -18.26
CA GLN A 118 -19.21 -26.81 -18.03
C GLN A 118 -20.02 -26.98 -19.33
N THR A 119 -19.57 -26.38 -20.43
CA THR A 119 -20.18 -26.56 -21.77
C THR A 119 -20.12 -28.02 -22.20
N GLN A 120 -18.95 -28.67 -22.11
CA GLN A 120 -18.80 -30.08 -22.44
C GLN A 120 -19.68 -30.99 -21.56
N TYR A 121 -19.83 -30.65 -20.27
CA TYR A 121 -20.72 -31.36 -19.36
C TYR A 121 -22.19 -31.23 -19.80
N HIS A 122 -22.63 -30.00 -20.12
CA HIS A 122 -23.98 -29.73 -20.62
C HIS A 122 -24.27 -30.46 -21.94
N GLU A 123 -23.34 -30.47 -22.89
CA GLU A 123 -23.47 -31.20 -24.16
C GLU A 123 -23.66 -32.71 -23.92
N ARG A 124 -22.78 -33.34 -23.12
CA ARG A 124 -22.89 -34.77 -22.79
C ARG A 124 -24.20 -35.11 -22.09
N LEU A 125 -24.66 -34.24 -21.19
CA LEU A 125 -25.92 -34.44 -20.49
C LEU A 125 -27.11 -34.33 -21.46
N THR A 126 -27.06 -33.36 -22.37
CA THR A 126 -28.06 -33.15 -23.42
C THR A 126 -28.14 -34.33 -24.39
N ASP A 127 -27.01 -34.94 -24.74
CA ASP A 127 -26.98 -36.15 -25.57
C ASP A 127 -27.57 -37.38 -24.85
N LEU A 128 -27.38 -37.50 -23.54
CA LEU A 128 -27.84 -38.64 -22.75
C LEU A 128 -29.35 -38.56 -22.42
N CYS A 129 -29.84 -37.37 -22.12
CA CYS A 129 -31.19 -37.11 -21.62
C CYS A 129 -32.35 -37.68 -22.47
N PRO A 130 -32.31 -37.68 -23.82
CA PRO A 130 -33.35 -38.31 -24.64
C PRO A 130 -33.55 -39.79 -24.35
N SER A 131 -32.46 -40.55 -24.16
CA SER A 131 -32.52 -41.98 -23.84
C SER A 131 -33.12 -42.24 -22.45
N ILE A 132 -32.82 -41.35 -21.50
CA ILE A 132 -33.37 -41.40 -20.15
C ILE A 132 -34.86 -41.06 -20.18
N LEU A 133 -35.26 -40.03 -20.94
CA LEU A 133 -36.66 -39.64 -21.12
C LEU A 133 -37.48 -40.77 -21.73
N GLU A 134 -36.99 -41.46 -22.77
CA GLU A 134 -37.70 -42.62 -23.34
C GLU A 134 -37.94 -43.72 -22.31
N ARG A 135 -36.94 -44.02 -21.47
CA ARG A 135 -37.10 -45.01 -20.39
C ARG A 135 -38.09 -44.54 -19.33
N PHE A 136 -38.05 -43.26 -18.99
CA PHE A 136 -38.98 -42.63 -18.06
C PHE A 136 -40.44 -42.75 -18.54
N LEU A 137 -40.70 -42.42 -19.81
CA LEU A 137 -42.02 -42.50 -20.43
C LEU A 137 -42.55 -43.94 -20.53
N ARG A 138 -41.66 -44.94 -20.61
CA ARG A 138 -42.04 -46.37 -20.59
C ARG A 138 -42.24 -46.93 -19.19
N SER A 139 -42.07 -46.11 -18.14
CA SER A 139 -42.04 -46.57 -16.75
C SER A 139 -40.96 -47.63 -16.48
N ASP A 140 -39.86 -47.59 -17.24
CA ASP A 140 -38.75 -48.56 -17.17
C ASP A 140 -37.68 -48.11 -16.15
N PHE A 141 -38.08 -48.07 -14.87
CA PHE A 141 -37.23 -47.70 -13.75
C PHE A 141 -37.34 -48.70 -12.59
N GLN A 142 -36.21 -48.96 -11.92
CA GLN A 142 -36.10 -49.94 -10.82
C GLN A 142 -36.70 -49.44 -9.50
N SER A 143 -36.83 -48.12 -9.34
CA SER A 143 -37.38 -47.47 -8.16
C SER A 143 -38.29 -46.32 -8.59
N GLU A 144 -39.28 -46.00 -7.75
CA GLU A 144 -40.17 -44.87 -7.97
C GLU A 144 -39.39 -43.56 -8.03
N PRO A 145 -39.52 -42.76 -9.11
CA PRO A 145 -38.83 -41.48 -9.24
C PRO A 145 -39.41 -40.45 -8.29
N SER A 146 -38.56 -39.55 -7.77
CA SER A 146 -39.02 -38.42 -6.96
C SER A 146 -39.89 -37.47 -7.78
N ASP A 147 -40.78 -36.73 -7.12
CA ASP A 147 -41.62 -35.68 -7.73
C ASP A 147 -40.81 -34.67 -8.55
N ALA A 148 -39.60 -34.30 -8.10
CA ALA A 148 -38.70 -33.40 -8.82
C ALA A 148 -38.21 -33.98 -10.15
N LEU A 149 -37.91 -35.28 -10.19
CA LEU A 149 -37.54 -35.99 -11.43
C LEU A 149 -38.73 -36.12 -12.37
N ILE A 150 -39.91 -36.43 -11.83
CA ILE A 150 -41.17 -36.50 -12.60
C ILE A 150 -41.43 -35.15 -13.27
N ALA A 151 -41.28 -34.04 -12.56
CA ALA A 151 -41.50 -32.70 -13.09
C ALA A 151 -40.54 -32.32 -14.22
N ILE A 152 -39.30 -32.81 -14.20
CA ILE A 152 -38.30 -32.55 -15.25
C ILE A 152 -38.53 -33.43 -16.47
N PHE A 153 -38.86 -34.71 -16.28
CA PHE A 153 -38.98 -35.72 -17.35
C PHE A 153 -40.42 -35.92 -17.88
N ILE A 154 -41.27 -34.89 -17.81
CA ILE A 154 -42.64 -34.92 -18.36
C ILE A 154 -42.60 -35.08 -19.89
N ASP A 155 -41.79 -34.24 -20.53
CA ASP A 155 -41.63 -34.20 -21.98
C ASP A 155 -40.23 -33.66 -22.35
N LYS A 156 -39.95 -33.67 -23.65
CA LYS A 156 -38.66 -33.21 -24.18
C LYS A 156 -38.42 -31.72 -23.88
N GLU A 157 -39.45 -30.90 -23.94
CA GLU A 157 -39.34 -29.46 -23.73
C GLU A 157 -38.94 -29.14 -22.28
N SER A 158 -39.58 -29.81 -21.33
CA SER A 158 -39.31 -29.70 -19.89
C SER A 158 -37.88 -30.10 -19.56
N VAL A 159 -37.39 -31.20 -20.13
CA VAL A 159 -36.00 -31.65 -19.95
C VAL A 159 -35.02 -30.64 -20.56
N THR A 160 -35.25 -30.19 -21.79
CA THR A 160 -34.38 -29.19 -22.44
C THR A 160 -34.34 -27.89 -21.65
N ASN A 161 -35.49 -27.37 -21.21
CA ASN A 161 -35.57 -26.15 -20.40
C ASN A 161 -34.81 -26.30 -19.08
N ALA A 162 -34.93 -27.44 -18.40
CA ALA A 162 -34.20 -27.72 -17.16
C ALA A 162 -32.68 -27.79 -17.39
N LEU A 163 -32.23 -28.42 -18.48
CA LEU A 163 -30.81 -28.51 -18.86
C LEU A 163 -30.22 -27.13 -19.17
N THR A 164 -30.93 -26.31 -19.94
CA THR A 164 -30.50 -24.94 -20.27
C THR A 164 -30.43 -24.09 -19.00
N ALA A 165 -31.49 -24.10 -18.17
CA ALA A 165 -31.51 -23.35 -16.92
C ALA A 165 -30.38 -23.78 -15.97
N SER A 166 -30.09 -25.08 -15.87
CA SER A 166 -28.97 -25.58 -15.07
C SER A 166 -27.62 -25.12 -15.61
N ASN A 167 -27.43 -25.11 -16.92
CA ASN A 167 -26.20 -24.65 -17.55
C ASN A 167 -25.98 -23.16 -17.32
N ASP A 168 -27.01 -22.35 -17.56
CA ASP A 168 -26.96 -20.89 -17.35
C ASP A 168 -26.66 -20.55 -15.88
N ALA A 169 -27.28 -21.27 -14.94
CA ALA A 169 -27.01 -21.09 -13.52
C ALA A 169 -25.57 -21.43 -13.14
N HIS A 170 -24.98 -22.49 -13.72
CA HIS A 170 -23.58 -22.85 -13.47
C HIS A 170 -22.61 -21.84 -14.08
N LEU A 171 -22.83 -21.43 -15.33
CA LEU A 171 -22.00 -20.41 -15.99
C LEU A 171 -22.03 -19.09 -15.22
N LEU A 172 -23.20 -18.65 -14.78
CA LEU A 172 -23.33 -17.46 -13.92
C LEU A 172 -22.51 -17.57 -12.64
N LYS A 173 -22.51 -18.75 -11.99
CA LYS A 173 -21.69 -18.96 -10.77
C LYS A 173 -20.19 -18.93 -11.04
N ILE A 174 -19.77 -19.45 -12.19
CA ILE A 174 -18.38 -19.42 -12.63
C ILE A 174 -17.94 -17.96 -12.84
N ASP A 175 -18.73 -17.18 -13.58
CA ASP A 175 -18.43 -15.78 -13.87
C ASP A 175 -18.46 -14.90 -12.61
N ASP A 176 -19.51 -15.03 -11.77
CA ASP A 176 -19.63 -14.35 -10.48
C ASP A 176 -18.39 -14.56 -9.59
N PHE A 177 -17.82 -15.76 -9.63
CA PHE A 177 -16.68 -16.10 -8.80
C PHE A 177 -15.38 -15.55 -9.37
N ALA A 178 -15.20 -15.56 -10.70
CA ALA A 178 -14.10 -14.91 -11.39
C ALA A 178 -14.07 -13.40 -11.07
N ASP A 179 -15.21 -12.73 -11.21
CA ASP A 179 -15.35 -11.30 -10.96
C ASP A 179 -15.00 -10.94 -9.52
N LYS A 180 -15.45 -11.72 -8.54
CA LYS A 180 -15.12 -11.51 -7.12
C LYS A 180 -13.64 -11.62 -6.84
N ILE A 181 -12.92 -12.52 -7.50
CA ILE A 181 -11.47 -12.66 -7.33
C ILE A 181 -10.78 -11.43 -7.89
N SER A 182 -11.13 -11.02 -9.11
CA SER A 182 -10.58 -9.84 -9.79
C SER A 182 -10.86 -8.55 -9.01
N GLU A 183 -12.08 -8.37 -8.51
CA GLU A 183 -12.46 -7.22 -7.69
C GLU A 183 -11.64 -7.17 -6.39
N LYS A 184 -11.50 -8.29 -5.69
CA LYS A 184 -10.69 -8.37 -4.46
C LYS A 184 -9.22 -8.06 -4.71
N ALA A 185 -8.65 -8.55 -5.81
CA ALA A 185 -7.27 -8.28 -6.18
C ALA A 185 -7.05 -6.79 -6.46
N LYS A 186 -7.92 -6.17 -7.28
CA LYS A 186 -7.89 -4.73 -7.60
C LYS A 186 -8.15 -3.85 -6.38
N LYS A 187 -9.02 -4.27 -5.48
CA LYS A 187 -9.28 -3.57 -4.22
C LYS A 187 -8.04 -3.61 -3.31
N TRP A 188 -7.45 -4.80 -3.16
CA TRP A 188 -6.29 -4.99 -2.29
C TRP A 188 -5.09 -4.12 -2.72
N ILE A 189 -4.78 -4.06 -4.02
CA ILE A 189 -3.67 -3.21 -4.50
C ILE A 189 -3.95 -1.73 -4.22
N ARG A 190 -5.16 -1.25 -4.52
CA ARG A 190 -5.55 0.14 -4.26
C ARG A 190 -5.44 0.51 -2.79
N GLU A 191 -5.94 -0.35 -1.90
CA GLU A 191 -5.87 -0.13 -0.45
C GLU A 191 -4.42 -0.17 0.06
N THR A 192 -3.61 -1.08 -0.47
CA THR A 192 -2.19 -1.22 -0.11
C THR A 192 -1.40 0.04 -0.49
N ILE A 193 -1.52 0.49 -1.74
CA ILE A 193 -0.83 1.68 -2.23
C ILE A 193 -1.29 2.93 -1.48
N ASN A 194 -2.60 3.12 -1.29
CA ASN A 194 -3.12 4.26 -0.53
C ASN A 194 -2.61 4.28 0.92
N SER A 195 -2.55 3.12 1.58
CA SER A 195 -2.01 3.01 2.93
C SER A 195 -0.53 3.39 2.98
N ILE A 196 0.26 3.01 1.97
CA ILE A 196 1.69 3.34 1.88
C ILE A 196 1.88 4.85 1.67
N TYR A 197 1.18 5.47 0.71
CA TYR A 197 1.23 6.92 0.52
C TYR A 197 0.84 7.68 1.79
N SER A 198 -0.25 7.28 2.44
CA SER A 198 -0.73 7.89 3.67
C SER A 198 0.31 7.82 4.80
N GLY A 199 0.94 6.67 5.00
CA GLY A 199 1.92 6.45 6.06
C GLY A 199 3.29 7.05 5.75
N GLU A 200 3.90 6.61 4.65
CA GLU A 200 5.32 6.84 4.34
C GLU A 200 5.61 8.22 3.75
N LYS A 201 4.69 8.74 2.92
CA LYS A 201 4.84 10.06 2.30
C LYS A 201 4.26 11.15 3.18
N TYR A 202 2.99 11.06 3.55
CA TYR A 202 2.28 12.18 4.17
C TYR A 202 2.44 12.23 5.70
N SER A 203 2.06 11.16 6.40
CA SER A 203 2.03 11.17 7.87
C SER A 203 3.44 11.30 8.45
N ARG A 204 4.40 10.53 7.92
CA ARG A 204 5.81 10.61 8.31
C ARG A 204 6.39 12.00 8.07
N ASN A 205 6.18 12.58 6.88
CA ASN A 205 6.72 13.90 6.57
C ASN A 205 6.17 14.97 7.51
N ARG A 206 4.85 14.98 7.72
CA ARG A 206 4.22 15.93 8.64
C ARG A 206 4.77 15.81 10.06
N ALA A 207 4.95 14.58 10.56
CA ALA A 207 5.55 14.35 11.87
C ALA A 207 6.99 14.87 11.92
N ARG A 208 7.81 14.58 10.89
CA ARG A 208 9.21 15.00 10.85
C ARG A 208 9.36 16.52 10.76
N VAL A 209 8.56 17.18 9.92
CA VAL A 209 8.57 18.65 9.81
C VAL A 209 8.15 19.29 11.14
N MET A 210 7.17 18.73 11.84
CA MET A 210 6.77 19.21 13.16
C MET A 210 7.91 19.08 14.18
N GLU A 211 8.60 17.92 14.21
CA GLU A 211 9.76 17.70 15.07
C GLU A 211 10.90 18.69 14.77
N ILE A 212 11.21 18.92 13.49
CA ILE A 212 12.25 19.89 13.09
C ILE A 212 11.89 21.29 13.61
N ASN A 213 10.65 21.75 13.40
CA ASN A 213 10.25 23.08 13.87
C ASN A 213 10.31 23.18 15.41
N HIS A 214 9.81 22.19 16.15
CA HIS A 214 9.90 22.18 17.60
C HIS A 214 11.35 22.21 18.10
N PHE A 215 12.24 21.47 17.45
CA PHE A 215 13.65 21.49 17.80
C PHE A 215 14.28 22.86 17.55
N ILE A 216 14.00 23.48 16.42
CA ILE A 216 14.53 24.80 16.06
C ILE A 216 13.98 25.91 16.98
N ASP A 217 12.70 25.84 17.35
CA ASP A 217 12.11 26.76 18.33
C ASP A 217 12.78 26.63 19.69
N ALA A 218 13.11 25.41 20.12
CA ALA A 218 13.87 25.19 21.35
C ALA A 218 15.26 25.83 21.29
N LEU A 219 15.98 25.74 20.17
CA LEU A 219 17.29 26.39 20.01
C LEU A 219 17.20 27.93 20.08
N ARG A 220 16.16 28.53 19.50
CA ARG A 220 15.92 29.97 19.63
C ARG A 220 15.65 30.37 21.07
N ASN A 221 14.79 29.62 21.76
CA ASN A 221 14.52 29.84 23.17
C ASN A 221 15.77 29.67 24.05
N ASP A 222 16.69 28.75 23.70
CA ASP A 222 17.91 28.52 24.45
C ASP A 222 18.78 29.79 24.54
N VAL A 223 18.93 30.56 23.46
CA VAL A 223 19.72 31.80 23.46
C VAL A 223 18.95 32.97 24.09
N GLU A 224 17.63 33.05 23.87
CA GLU A 224 16.78 34.10 24.46
C GLU A 224 16.73 34.03 26.00
N ASN A 225 16.83 32.82 26.55
CA ASN A 225 16.82 32.59 28.00
C ASN A 225 18.24 32.43 28.59
N LEU A 226 19.29 32.67 27.80
CA LEU A 226 20.66 32.63 28.28
C LEU A 226 20.95 33.86 29.14
N ASP A 227 21.54 33.65 30.32
CA ASP A 227 22.03 34.76 31.15
C ASP A 227 23.32 35.32 30.54
N ILE A 228 23.24 36.50 29.94
CA ILE A 228 24.34 37.17 29.23
C ILE A 228 24.72 38.42 30.02
N PRO A 229 25.81 38.40 30.81
CA PRO A 229 26.16 39.50 31.71
C PRO A 229 26.30 40.84 30.99
N ALA A 230 26.88 40.86 29.79
CA ALA A 230 27.01 42.07 28.96
C ALA A 230 25.69 42.82 28.76
N LEU A 231 24.57 42.09 28.63
CA LEU A 231 23.24 42.68 28.36
C LEU A 231 22.45 43.01 29.63
N SER A 232 22.92 42.58 30.80
CA SER A 232 22.24 42.75 32.10
C SER A 232 22.55 44.09 32.80
N GLU A 233 23.61 44.80 32.38
CA GLU A 233 24.04 46.08 32.96
C GLU A 233 23.49 47.32 32.22
N SER A 234 22.52 47.13 31.30
CA SER A 234 21.81 48.19 30.55
C SER A 234 20.48 48.57 31.22
#